data_AF-A0A5A7NAM1-F1
#
_entry.id   AF-A0A5A7NAM1-F1
#
_cell.length_a   1.000
_cell.length_b   1.000
_cell.length_c   1.000
_cell.angle_alpha   90.00
_cell.angle_beta   90.00
_cell.angle_gamma   90.00
#
_symmetry.space_group_name_H-M   'P 1'
#
loop_
_entity.id
_entity.type
_entity.pdbx_description
1 polymer ?
#
loop_
_entity_poly.entity_id
_entity_poly.type
_entity_poly.pdbx_seq_one_letter_code
_entity_poly.pdbx_strand_id
1 'polypeptide(L)'
;MSIAPESYIVRGATGDWEIVVGLEVHAQVTSKAKLFSGASTTFGSEPNDNVSLVDAAFPGMLPVINAECVRQAVRTGLALGARINRYSRFDRKNYFYADLPQGYQISQFSDPIVGEGEVHVELANGASKAIGIERLHLEQDAGKSIHDQHPRMTLVDLNRSGVA
;
A
#
# COMPACT_ATOMS: atom_id res chain seq x y z
N MET A 1 -1.92 -27.46 32.34
CA MET A 1 -2.87 -26.38 32.70
C MET A 1 -3.43 -25.88 31.37
N SER A 2 -4.63 -26.31 30.98
CA SER A 2 -5.19 -25.98 29.66
C SER A 2 -5.69 -24.55 29.67
N ILE A 3 -5.04 -23.68 28.92
CA ILE A 3 -5.53 -22.32 28.66
C ILE A 3 -6.72 -22.51 27.71
N ALA A 4 -7.93 -22.26 28.19
CA ALA A 4 -9.12 -22.24 27.33
C ALA A 4 -8.90 -21.25 26.18
N PRO A 5 -9.46 -21.48 24.97
CA PRO A 5 -9.37 -20.50 23.91
C PRO A 5 -10.01 -19.21 24.41
N GLU A 6 -9.22 -18.12 24.47
CA GLU A 6 -9.75 -16.81 24.81
C GLU A 6 -10.85 -16.49 23.80
N SER A 7 -12.11 -16.51 24.25
CA SER A 7 -13.22 -16.10 23.40
C SER A 7 -13.01 -14.63 23.06
N TYR A 8 -13.11 -14.25 21.78
CA TYR A 8 -13.15 -12.85 21.34
C TYR A 8 -14.42 -12.10 21.80
N ILE A 9 -15.15 -12.70 22.75
CA ILE A 9 -16.38 -12.21 23.33
C ILE A 9 -16.06 -11.31 24.52
N VAL A 10 -16.51 -10.06 24.43
CA VAL A 10 -16.52 -9.09 25.52
C VAL A 10 -17.92 -9.01 26.10
N ARG A 11 -18.05 -9.23 27.41
CA ARG A 11 -19.34 -9.10 28.11
C ARG A 11 -19.68 -7.62 28.30
N GLY A 12 -20.74 -7.16 27.65
CA GLY A 12 -21.27 -5.80 27.81
C GLY A 12 -22.51 -5.76 28.71
N ALA A 13 -22.93 -4.55 29.09
CA ALA A 13 -24.14 -4.34 29.90
C ALA A 13 -25.44 -4.76 29.19
N THR A 14 -25.42 -4.81 27.85
CA THR A 14 -26.58 -5.10 27.00
C THR A 14 -26.51 -6.49 26.34
N GLY A 15 -25.42 -7.23 26.53
CA GLY A 15 -25.19 -8.53 25.89
C GLY A 15 -23.72 -8.81 25.62
N ASP A 16 -23.47 -9.96 25.04
CA ASP A 16 -22.14 -10.41 24.62
C ASP A 16 -21.79 -9.82 23.24
N TRP A 17 -20.56 -9.35 23.08
CA TRP A 17 -20.06 -8.70 21.86
C TRP A 17 -18.82 -9.41 21.34
N GLU A 18 -18.69 -9.61 20.02
CA GLU A 18 -17.48 -10.16 19.41
C GLU A 18 -16.60 -9.06 18.80
N ILE A 19 -15.28 -9.14 19.02
CA ILE A 19 -14.32 -8.24 18.38
C ILE A 19 -13.96 -8.75 16.99
N VAL A 20 -14.23 -7.93 15.97
CA VAL A 20 -13.84 -8.17 14.57
C VAL A 20 -12.89 -7.07 14.12
N VAL A 21 -11.71 -7.45 13.61
CA VAL A 21 -10.66 -6.52 13.17
C VAL A 21 -10.25 -6.85 11.73
N GLY A 22 -10.18 -5.81 10.89
CA GLY A 22 -9.57 -5.85 9.57
C GLY A 22 -8.34 -4.95 9.52
N LEU A 23 -7.32 -5.35 8.77
CA LEU A 23 -6.10 -4.58 8.57
C LEU A 23 -5.93 -4.21 7.10
N GLU A 24 -5.60 -2.95 6.84
CA GLU A 24 -5.08 -2.50 5.56
C GLU A 24 -3.61 -2.15 5.76
N VAL A 25 -2.73 -2.82 5.02
CA VAL A 25 -1.28 -2.68 5.17
C VAL A 25 -0.69 -2.20 3.85
N HIS A 26 -0.01 -1.06 3.90
CA HIS A 26 0.77 -0.55 2.77
C HIS A 26 2.24 -0.87 3.03
N ALA A 27 2.87 -1.53 2.06
CA ALA A 27 4.26 -1.95 2.16
C ALA A 27 5.03 -1.49 0.92
N GLN A 28 6.02 -0.63 1.13
CA GLN A 28 6.82 -0.07 0.04
C GLN A 28 7.64 -1.15 -0.66
N VAL A 29 7.52 -1.21 -1.99
CA VAL A 29 8.28 -2.15 -2.81
C VAL A 29 9.73 -1.71 -2.93
N THR A 30 10.66 -2.63 -2.67
CA THR A 30 12.10 -2.34 -2.77
C THR A 30 12.55 -2.37 -4.23
N SER A 31 12.44 -1.24 -4.92
CA SER A 31 12.83 -1.07 -6.33
C SER A 31 13.82 0.09 -6.47
N LYS A 32 14.54 0.19 -7.60
CA LYS A 32 15.46 1.32 -7.86
C LYS A 32 14.78 2.52 -8.51
N ALA A 33 13.66 2.28 -9.19
CA ALA A 33 12.88 3.27 -9.90
C ALA A 33 11.42 3.16 -9.43
N LYS A 34 10.69 4.27 -9.50
CA LYS A 34 9.27 4.37 -9.10
C LYS A 34 8.34 3.46 -9.91
N LEU A 35 7.07 3.38 -9.51
CA LEU A 35 6.10 2.46 -10.12
C LEU A 35 5.84 2.76 -11.59
N PHE A 36 5.79 4.05 -11.95
CA PHE A 36 5.43 4.50 -13.30
C PHE A 36 6.43 5.48 -13.94
N SER A 37 7.57 5.71 -13.29
CA SER A 37 8.61 6.62 -13.78
C SER A 37 10.01 6.09 -13.48
N GLY A 38 11.01 6.64 -14.16
CA GLY A 38 12.42 6.28 -13.97
C GLY A 38 13.11 6.96 -12.80
N ALA A 39 12.41 7.80 -12.02
CA ALA A 39 13.02 8.51 -10.90
C ALA A 39 13.38 7.56 -9.75
N SER A 40 14.40 7.93 -8.99
CA SER A 40 14.90 7.13 -7.87
C SER A 40 13.88 6.98 -6.75
N THR A 41 13.95 5.88 -6.03
CA THR A 41 13.20 5.58 -4.78
C THR A 41 14.06 5.81 -3.52
N THR A 42 15.28 6.33 -3.68
CA THR A 42 16.21 6.55 -2.57
C THR A 42 15.58 7.47 -1.50
N PHE A 43 15.61 7.00 -0.26
CA PHE A 43 15.15 7.77 0.89
C PHE A 43 16.20 8.79 1.33
N GLY A 44 15.76 9.95 1.82
CA GLY A 44 16.61 10.95 2.47
C GLY A 44 17.35 11.91 1.54
N SER A 45 16.98 11.99 0.26
CA SER A 45 17.46 13.04 -0.66
C SER A 45 16.88 14.42 -0.30
N GLU A 46 17.48 15.49 -0.85
CA GLU A 46 16.93 16.84 -0.67
C GLU A 46 15.53 16.95 -1.29
N PRO A 47 14.67 17.87 -0.81
CA PRO A 47 13.29 17.99 -1.27
C PRO A 47 13.20 18.16 -2.78
N ASN A 48 12.38 17.32 -3.43
CA ASN A 48 12.12 17.29 -4.87
C ASN A 48 13.32 16.91 -5.78
N ASP A 49 14.40 16.32 -5.26
CA ASP A 49 15.54 15.84 -6.07
C ASP A 49 15.23 14.59 -6.91
N ASN A 50 14.40 13.69 -6.39
CA ASN A 50 14.03 12.42 -7.01
C ASN A 50 12.65 12.51 -7.68
N VAL A 51 12.45 13.50 -8.53
CA VAL A 51 11.15 13.80 -9.15
C VAL A 51 11.30 13.89 -10.67
N SER A 52 10.54 13.05 -11.39
CA SER A 52 10.39 13.16 -12.83
C SER A 52 9.16 14.01 -13.21
N LEU A 53 9.05 14.36 -14.50
CA LEU A 53 7.86 15.06 -15.02
C LEU A 53 6.58 14.23 -14.86
N VAL A 54 6.67 12.89 -14.86
CA VAL A 54 5.54 11.99 -14.60
C VAL A 54 5.10 12.10 -13.14
N ASP A 55 6.04 12.12 -12.21
CA ASP A 55 5.76 12.20 -10.77
C ASP A 55 5.15 13.55 -10.42
N ALA A 56 5.65 14.63 -11.01
CA ALA A 56 5.11 15.99 -10.84
C ALA A 56 3.84 16.26 -11.67
N ALA A 57 3.29 15.25 -12.35
CA ALA A 57 2.07 15.34 -13.16
C ALA A 57 2.10 16.46 -14.22
N PHE A 58 3.24 16.66 -14.89
CA PHE A 58 3.31 17.66 -15.96
C PHE A 58 2.34 17.29 -17.10
N PRO A 59 1.67 18.29 -17.72
CA PRO A 59 0.77 18.04 -18.84
C PRO A 59 1.45 17.27 -19.97
N GLY A 60 0.79 16.19 -20.44
CA GLY A 60 1.28 15.36 -21.54
C GLY A 60 2.14 14.16 -21.13
N MET A 61 2.44 13.98 -19.84
CA MET A 61 3.20 12.83 -19.35
C MET A 61 2.32 11.56 -19.27
N LEU A 62 2.92 10.41 -19.57
CA LEU A 62 2.24 9.10 -19.56
C LEU A 62 2.99 8.12 -18.64
N PRO A 63 2.27 7.30 -17.85
CA PRO A 63 2.88 6.33 -16.94
C PRO A 63 3.40 5.08 -17.68
N VAL A 64 4.56 4.58 -17.28
CA VAL A 64 5.12 3.30 -17.79
C VAL A 64 5.46 2.39 -16.62
N ILE A 65 4.78 1.25 -16.54
CA ILE A 65 4.86 0.34 -15.39
C ILE A 65 6.26 -0.26 -15.17
N ASN A 66 6.66 -0.34 -13.91
CA ASN A 66 7.90 -0.96 -13.48
C ASN A 66 7.76 -2.49 -13.30
N ALA A 67 8.48 -3.25 -14.14
CA ALA A 67 8.47 -4.71 -14.13
C ALA A 67 8.97 -5.33 -12.81
N GLU A 68 9.90 -4.67 -12.11
CA GLU A 68 10.39 -5.16 -10.82
C GLU A 68 9.31 -5.08 -9.74
N CYS A 69 8.48 -4.02 -9.77
CA CYS A 69 7.38 -3.87 -8.83
C CYS A 69 6.32 -4.96 -9.03
N VAL A 70 5.98 -5.24 -10.29
CA VAL A 70 5.10 -6.36 -10.67
C VAL A 70 5.67 -7.70 -10.19
N ARG A 71 6.97 -7.94 -10.42
CA ARG A 71 7.64 -9.17 -10.01
C ARG A 71 7.59 -9.38 -8.50
N GLN A 72 7.80 -8.32 -7.71
CA GLN A 72 7.72 -8.40 -6.24
C GLN A 72 6.30 -8.63 -5.74
N ALA A 73 5.30 -7.95 -6.30
CA ALA A 73 3.90 -8.20 -5.96
C ALA A 73 3.48 -9.66 -6.21
N VAL A 74 3.84 -10.22 -7.37
CA VAL A 74 3.59 -11.65 -7.66
C VAL A 74 4.34 -12.56 -6.70
N ARG A 75 5.61 -12.25 -6.40
CA ARG A 75 6.42 -13.03 -5.44
C ARG A 75 5.79 -13.04 -4.05
N THR A 76 5.31 -11.90 -3.58
CA THR A 76 4.61 -11.79 -2.30
C THR A 76 3.31 -12.57 -2.32
N GLY A 77 2.51 -12.47 -3.40
CA GLY A 77 1.30 -13.27 -3.54
C GLY A 77 1.57 -14.79 -3.46
N LEU A 78 2.62 -15.27 -4.12
CA LEU A 78 3.03 -16.68 -4.03
C LEU A 78 3.44 -17.07 -2.61
N ALA A 79 4.13 -16.18 -1.89
CA ALA A 79 4.53 -16.42 -0.50
C ALA A 79 3.34 -16.46 0.47
N LEU A 80 2.26 -15.73 0.16
CA LEU A 80 1.00 -15.74 0.90
C LEU A 80 0.08 -16.91 0.52
N GLY A 81 0.54 -17.84 -0.33
CA GLY A 81 -0.29 -18.92 -0.86
C GLY A 81 -1.49 -18.42 -1.67
N ALA A 82 -1.42 -17.17 -2.17
CA ALA A 82 -2.56 -16.49 -2.75
C ALA A 82 -2.76 -16.80 -4.24
N ARG A 83 -3.98 -16.58 -4.74
CA ARG A 83 -4.28 -16.70 -6.17
C ARG A 83 -3.65 -15.57 -6.98
N ILE A 84 -2.67 -15.89 -7.83
CA ILE A 84 -2.12 -14.92 -8.80
C ILE A 84 -3.09 -14.75 -9.98
N ASN A 85 -3.54 -13.52 -10.22
CA ASN A 85 -4.43 -13.23 -11.34
C ASN A 85 -3.61 -13.07 -12.63
N ARG A 86 -3.97 -13.82 -13.68
CA ARG A 86 -3.31 -13.75 -15.00
C ARG A 86 -3.63 -12.47 -15.78
N TYR A 87 -4.68 -11.79 -15.37
CA TYR A 87 -5.08 -10.48 -15.85
C TYR A 87 -5.23 -9.57 -14.63
N SER A 88 -4.65 -8.38 -14.71
CA SER A 88 -4.84 -7.31 -13.73
C SER A 88 -4.84 -5.97 -14.45
N ARG A 89 -5.51 -4.99 -13.88
CA ARG A 89 -5.66 -3.66 -14.46
C ARG A 89 -5.41 -2.59 -13.41
N PHE A 90 -4.78 -1.50 -13.83
CA PHE A 90 -4.69 -0.30 -13.01
C PHE A 90 -5.89 0.62 -13.28
N ASP A 91 -6.43 1.19 -12.21
CA ASP A 91 -7.54 2.11 -12.20
C ASP A 91 -7.11 3.43 -11.52
N ARG A 92 -7.88 4.51 -11.74
CA ARG A 92 -7.62 5.82 -11.14
C ARG A 92 -8.53 6.03 -9.94
N LYS A 93 -7.95 6.19 -8.76
CA LYS A 93 -8.64 6.58 -7.52
C LYS A 93 -8.53 8.10 -7.39
N ASN A 94 -9.60 8.81 -7.74
CA ASN A 94 -9.60 10.27 -7.88
C ASN A 94 -9.86 10.97 -6.54
N TYR A 95 -8.97 11.87 -6.13
CA TYR A 95 -9.15 12.77 -4.98
C TYR A 95 -8.14 13.92 -5.05
N PHE A 96 -8.49 15.06 -4.44
CA PHE A 96 -7.62 16.24 -4.43
C PHE A 96 -6.85 16.32 -3.11
N TYR A 97 -5.52 16.34 -3.20
CA TYR A 97 -4.64 16.63 -2.07
C TYR A 97 -3.31 17.19 -2.57
N ALA A 98 -2.62 18.00 -1.75
CA ALA A 98 -1.46 18.77 -2.18
C ALA A 98 -0.23 17.90 -2.55
N ASP A 99 -0.09 16.72 -1.94
CA ASP A 99 0.98 15.77 -2.21
C ASP A 99 0.62 14.73 -3.30
N LEU A 100 -0.54 14.87 -3.94
CA LEU A 100 -0.99 14.05 -5.06
C LEU A 100 -1.18 14.91 -6.32
N PRO A 101 -0.11 15.14 -7.09
CA PRO A 101 -0.11 16.14 -8.16
C PRO A 101 -1.05 15.79 -9.33
N GLN A 102 -1.33 14.50 -9.58
CA GLN A 102 -2.22 14.07 -10.67
C GLN A 102 -3.70 14.31 -10.38
N GLY A 103 -4.10 14.54 -9.12
CA GLY A 103 -5.51 14.53 -8.69
C GLY A 103 -6.16 13.14 -8.71
N TYR A 104 -5.36 12.09 -8.93
CA TYR A 104 -5.74 10.69 -8.79
C TYR A 104 -4.52 9.83 -8.49
N GLN A 105 -4.72 8.80 -7.69
CA GLN A 105 -3.73 7.76 -7.43
C GLN A 105 -3.95 6.63 -8.45
N ILE A 106 -2.90 6.18 -9.13
CA ILE A 106 -2.97 4.96 -9.93
C ILE A 106 -2.84 3.77 -8.96
N SER A 107 -3.90 2.98 -8.86
CA SER A 107 -4.02 1.80 -7.99
C SER A 107 -4.72 0.68 -8.77
N GLN A 108 -5.20 -0.38 -8.13
CA GLN A 108 -6.05 -1.41 -8.78
C GLN A 108 -7.35 -1.53 -8.01
N PHE A 109 -8.49 -1.59 -8.69
CA PHE A 109 -9.79 -1.74 -8.05
C PHE A 109 -10.40 -3.12 -8.33
N SER A 110 -10.97 -3.33 -9.51
CA SER A 110 -11.73 -4.56 -9.83
C SER A 110 -10.83 -5.77 -10.09
N ASP A 111 -9.64 -5.54 -10.67
CA ASP A 111 -8.75 -6.59 -11.18
C ASP A 111 -7.37 -6.52 -10.50
N PRO A 112 -7.24 -6.86 -9.20
CA PRO A 112 -5.95 -6.85 -8.50
C PRO A 112 -4.98 -7.88 -9.06
N ILE A 113 -3.67 -7.66 -8.87
CA ILE A 113 -2.63 -8.61 -9.27
C ILE A 113 -2.66 -9.92 -8.45
N VAL A 114 -3.05 -9.84 -7.17
CA VAL A 114 -3.12 -10.98 -6.25
C VAL A 114 -4.49 -10.97 -5.56
N GLY A 115 -5.18 -12.12 -5.60
CA GLY A 115 -6.45 -12.34 -4.91
C GLY A 115 -6.27 -12.96 -3.52
N GLU A 116 -7.23 -13.79 -3.13
CA GLU A 116 -7.29 -14.40 -1.81
C GLU A 116 -6.07 -15.28 -1.49
N GLY A 117 -5.59 -15.19 -0.25
CA GLY A 117 -4.55 -16.01 0.36
C GLY A 117 -4.65 -16.01 1.88
N GLU A 118 -3.58 -16.37 2.59
CA GLU A 118 -3.57 -16.39 4.05
C GLU A 118 -2.19 -16.17 4.66
N VAL A 119 -2.17 -15.71 5.91
CA VAL A 119 -0.97 -15.68 6.76
C VAL A 119 -1.24 -16.44 8.04
N HIS A 120 -0.28 -17.25 8.48
CA HIS A 120 -0.35 -17.98 9.74
C HIS A 120 0.34 -17.17 10.84
N VAL A 121 -0.38 -16.91 11.94
CA VAL A 121 0.15 -16.20 13.11
C VAL A 121 0.16 -17.13 14.31
N GLU A 122 1.24 -17.07 15.09
CA GLU A 122 1.35 -17.79 16.36
C GLU A 122 0.72 -16.94 17.48
N LEU A 123 -0.21 -17.53 18.20
CA LEU A 123 -0.87 -16.92 19.35
C LEU A 123 -0.07 -17.15 20.62
N ALA A 124 -0.31 -16.35 21.66
CA ALA A 124 0.41 -16.44 22.93
C ALA A 124 0.30 -17.81 23.62
N ASN A 125 -0.72 -18.61 23.27
CA ASN A 125 -0.91 -19.97 23.77
C ASN A 125 -0.22 -21.05 22.91
N GLY A 126 0.56 -20.66 21.90
CA GLY A 126 1.26 -21.56 20.96
C GLY A 126 0.40 -22.12 19.84
N ALA A 127 -0.88 -21.75 19.75
CA ALA A 127 -1.74 -22.15 18.63
C ALA A 127 -1.42 -21.31 17.38
N SER A 128 -1.48 -21.94 16.20
CA SER A 128 -1.45 -21.21 14.92
C SER A 128 -2.86 -20.82 14.51
N LYS A 129 -3.03 -19.59 14.02
CA LYS A 129 -4.27 -19.10 13.43
C LYS A 129 -4.01 -18.61 12.01
N ALA A 130 -4.79 -19.11 11.05
CA ALA A 130 -4.81 -18.58 9.70
C ALA A 130 -5.63 -17.28 9.67
N ILE A 131 -5.05 -16.21 9.12
CA ILE A 131 -5.68 -14.93 8.87
C ILE A 131 -5.78 -14.77 7.35
N GLY A 132 -7.01 -14.65 6.85
CA GLY A 132 -7.25 -14.46 5.42
C GLY A 132 -6.67 -13.14 4.93
N ILE A 133 -6.07 -13.18 3.74
CA ILE A 133 -5.71 -12.01 2.95
C ILE A 133 -6.73 -11.92 1.82
N GLU A 134 -7.50 -10.84 1.79
CA GLU A 134 -8.50 -10.61 0.74
C GLU A 134 -7.84 -10.39 -0.62
N ARG A 135 -6.79 -9.54 -0.65
CA ARG A 135 -6.10 -9.14 -1.87
C ARG A 135 -4.75 -8.50 -1.58
N LEU A 136 -3.91 -8.47 -2.60
CA LEU A 136 -2.76 -7.59 -2.71
C LEU A 136 -2.81 -6.90 -4.07
N HIS A 137 -2.63 -5.58 -4.08
CA HIS A 137 -2.56 -4.79 -5.30
C HIS A 137 -1.37 -3.83 -5.28
N LEU A 138 -0.99 -3.34 -6.46
CA LEU A 138 0.03 -2.30 -6.62
C LEU A 138 -0.62 -0.93 -6.72
N GLU A 139 0.01 0.07 -6.11
CA GLU A 139 -0.40 1.47 -6.22
C GLU A 139 0.79 2.42 -6.08
N GLN A 140 0.58 3.69 -6.43
CA GLN A 140 1.55 4.76 -6.19
C GLN A 140 1.39 5.33 -4.79
N ASP A 141 2.49 5.57 -4.08
CA ASP A 141 2.50 6.42 -2.89
C ASP A 141 2.36 7.91 -3.29
N ALA A 142 1.85 8.70 -2.37
CA ALA A 142 1.78 10.15 -2.47
C ALA A 142 3.11 10.79 -2.03
N GLY A 143 3.23 12.11 -2.23
CA GLY A 143 4.34 12.88 -1.70
C GLY A 143 4.30 13.02 -0.17
N LYS A 144 4.96 14.05 0.34
CA LYS A 144 4.98 14.39 1.75
C LYS A 144 4.62 15.87 1.93
N SER A 145 3.69 16.12 2.84
CA SER A 145 3.37 17.46 3.34
C SER A 145 4.17 17.76 4.62
N ILE A 146 4.77 18.95 4.69
CA ILE A 146 5.59 19.42 5.81
C ILE A 146 5.00 20.73 6.32
N HIS A 147 4.64 20.77 7.60
CA HIS A 147 3.91 21.89 8.21
C HIS A 147 4.71 22.66 9.26
N ASP A 148 5.87 22.13 9.68
CA ASP A 148 6.69 22.66 10.77
C ASP A 148 7.82 23.60 10.32
N GLN A 149 8.03 23.73 9.01
CA GLN A 149 9.09 24.58 8.44
C GLN A 149 8.65 25.98 8.01
N HIS A 150 7.33 26.26 7.98
CA HIS A 150 6.81 27.59 7.66
C HIS A 150 5.56 27.89 8.49
N PRO A 151 5.40 29.10 9.07
CA PRO A 151 4.33 29.40 10.02
C PRO A 151 2.92 29.44 9.43
N ARG A 152 2.78 29.51 8.10
CA ARG A 152 1.48 29.70 7.41
C ARG A 152 1.29 28.87 6.14
N MET A 153 2.26 28.04 5.78
CA MET A 153 2.26 27.33 4.48
C MET A 153 2.60 25.88 4.72
N THR A 154 2.06 25.01 3.87
CA THR A 154 2.51 23.62 3.76
C THR A 154 3.57 23.57 2.68
N LEU A 155 4.72 22.96 2.98
CA LEU A 155 5.74 22.65 2.00
C LEU A 155 5.49 21.23 1.49
N VAL A 156 5.61 21.03 0.18
CA VAL A 156 5.36 19.74 -0.46
C VAL A 156 6.66 19.21 -1.04
N ASP A 157 7.01 17.98 -0.64
CA ASP A 157 8.10 17.20 -1.22
C ASP A 157 7.53 16.02 -2.00
N LEU A 158 7.80 15.98 -3.30
CA LEU A 158 7.32 14.96 -4.23
C LEU A 158 8.31 13.80 -4.44
N ASN A 159 9.42 13.76 -3.70
CA ASN A 159 10.39 12.65 -3.78
C ASN A 159 9.72 11.27 -3.68
N ARG A 160 8.76 11.13 -2.78
CA ARG A 160 8.02 9.87 -2.54
C ARG A 160 6.84 9.65 -3.50
N SER A 161 6.36 10.70 -4.16
CA SER A 161 5.24 10.59 -5.09
C SER A 161 5.59 9.64 -6.23
N GLY A 162 4.78 8.60 -6.43
CA GLY A 162 4.97 7.58 -7.46
C GLY A 162 5.79 6.36 -7.04
N VAL A 163 6.34 6.32 -5.81
CA VAL A 163 6.95 5.10 -5.24
C VAL A 163 5.90 3.97 -5.20
N ALA A 164 6.35 2.73 -5.38
CA ALA A 164 5.49 1.54 -5.36
C ALA A 164 5.37 0.93 -3.96
#